data_AF-A0A3S0UDP9-F1
#
_entry.id   AF-A0A3S0UDP9-F1
#
_cell.length_a   1.000
_cell.length_b   1.000
_cell.length_c   1.000
_cell.angle_alpha   90.00
_cell.angle_beta   90.00
_cell.angle_gamma   90.00
#
_symmetry.space_group_name_H-M   'P 1'
#
loop_
_entity.id
_entity.type
_entity.pdbx_description
1 polymer ?
#
loop_
_entity_poly.entity_id
_entity_poly.type
_entity_poly.pdbx_seq_one_letter_code
_entity_poly.pdbx_strand_id
1 'polypeptide(L)' 'MITQARLAATLDFQRPTSPRAKPRDVCCHCKRPVTLHEFTTPDGQRIQTAHCREHGDVVAVRSAIVNEV' A
#
# COMPACT_ATOMS: atom_id res chain seq x y z
N MET A 1 11.10 -16.50 35.04
CA MET A 1 10.12 -17.24 34.21
C MET A 1 9.27 -16.23 33.45
N ILE A 2 9.55 -16.01 32.17
CA ILE A 2 8.78 -15.08 31.31
C ILE A 2 7.79 -15.91 30.51
N THR A 3 6.83 -16.57 31.17
CA THR A 3 6.45 -17.89 30.64
C THR A 3 5.22 -17.94 29.76
N GLN A 4 4.20 -17.10 29.96
CA GLN A 4 2.99 -17.23 29.13
C GLN A 4 2.37 -15.91 28.70
N ALA A 5 2.11 -14.99 29.63
CA ALA A 5 1.44 -13.73 29.28
C ALA A 5 2.24 -12.87 28.30
N ARG A 6 3.56 -12.77 28.49
CA ARG A 6 4.45 -12.07 27.55
C ARG A 6 4.53 -12.77 26.20
N LEU A 7 4.58 -14.10 26.18
CA LEU A 7 4.61 -14.86 24.94
C LEU A 7 3.31 -14.70 24.14
N ALA A 8 2.17 -14.75 24.82
CA ALA A 8 0.85 -14.54 24.22
C ALA A 8 0.71 -13.14 23.63
N ALA A 9 1.14 -12.10 24.34
CA ALA A 9 1.12 -10.73 23.84
C ALA A 9 1.99 -10.57 22.58
N THR A 10 3.19 -11.16 22.55
CA THR A 10 4.06 -11.13 21.36
C THR A 10 3.42 -11.85 20.17
N LEU A 11 2.78 -13.00 20.39
CA LEU A 11 2.11 -13.77 19.35
C LEU A 11 0.85 -13.06 18.81
N ASP A 12 0.07 -12.40 19.67
CA ASP A 12 -1.07 -11.59 19.24
C ASP A 12 -0.65 -10.37 18.41
N PHE A 13 0.52 -9.77 18.69
CA PHE A 13 1.10 -8.72 17.85
C PHE A 13 1.59 -9.21 16.49
N GLN A 14 1.98 -10.49 16.39
CA GLN A 14 2.37 -11.12 15.13
C GLN A 14 1.17 -11.63 14.33
N ARG A 15 -0.03 -11.59 14.92
CA ARG A 15 -1.25 -12.06 14.27
C ARG A 15 -1.49 -11.20 13.03
N PRO A 16 -1.61 -11.79 11.83
CA PRO A 16 -1.85 -11.03 10.62
C PRO A 16 -3.10 -10.17 10.79
N THR A 17 -2.93 -8.85 10.75
CA THR A 17 -4.06 -7.92 10.66
C THR A 17 -4.89 -8.31 9.44
N SER A 18 -6.22 -8.29 9.59
CA SER A 18 -7.13 -9.02 8.70
C SER A 18 -6.78 -8.81 7.21
N PRO A 19 -6.82 -9.86 6.37
CA PRO A 19 -6.54 -9.78 4.93
C PRO A 19 -7.58 -8.96 4.13
N ARG A 20 -8.49 -8.25 4.80
CA ARG A 20 -9.60 -7.53 4.17
C ARG A 20 -9.21 -6.20 3.54
N ALA A 21 -8.10 -5.58 3.93
CA ALA A 21 -7.62 -4.40 3.22
C ALA A 21 -6.96 -4.85 1.91
N LYS A 22 -7.71 -4.79 0.80
CA LYS A 22 -7.12 -4.99 -0.53
C LYS A 22 -5.97 -3.99 -0.68
N PRO A 23 -4.76 -4.44 -1.06
CA PRO A 23 -3.65 -3.54 -1.31
C PRO A 23 -4.09 -2.45 -2.29
N ARG A 24 -3.84 -1.19 -1.93
CA ARG A 24 -4.07 -0.04 -2.82
C ARG A 24 -2.74 0.42 -3.40
N ASP A 25 -2.80 1.02 -4.58
CA ASP A 25 -1.69 1.77 -5.13
C ASP A 25 -1.57 3.09 -4.35
N VAL A 26 -0.43 3.29 -3.71
CA VAL A 26 -0.13 4.45 -2.88
C VAL A 26 1.19 5.12 -3.25
N CYS A 27 1.34 6.38 -2.87
CA CYS A 27 2.56 7.13 -3.05
C CYS A 27 3.70 6.52 -2.22
N CYS A 28 4.87 6.34 -2.82
CA CYS A 28 6.06 5.83 -2.12
C CYS A 28 6.53 6.73 -0.97
N HIS A 29 6.23 8.04 -1.00
CA HIS A 29 6.62 9.02 0.01
C HIS A 29 5.62 9.12 1.17
N CYS A 30 4.36 9.44 0.90
CA CYS A 30 3.37 9.73 1.96
C CYS A 30 2.37 8.61 2.24
N LYS A 31 2.42 7.49 1.51
CA LYS A 31 1.49 6.35 1.62
C LYS A 31 0.00 6.70 1.47
N ARG A 32 -0.32 7.86 0.89
CA ARG A 32 -1.68 8.23 0.49
C ARG A 32 -2.03 7.61 -0.87
N PRO A 33 -3.32 7.36 -1.17
CA PRO A 33 -3.75 6.88 -2.49
C PRO A 33 -3.26 7.77 -3.63
N VAL A 34 -2.88 7.15 -4.74
CA VAL A 34 -2.52 7.85 -6.00
C VAL A 34 -3.63 7.72 -7.03
N THR A 35 -3.68 8.66 -7.97
CA THR A 35 -4.49 8.54 -9.19
C THR A 35 -3.68 7.77 -10.23
N LEU A 36 -4.24 6.70 -10.77
CA LEU A 36 -3.63 5.97 -11.89
C LEU A 36 -4.15 6.52 -13.21
N HIS A 37 -3.24 6.77 -14.14
CA HIS A 37 -3.54 7.07 -15.53
C HIS A 37 -3.06 5.90 -16.39
N GLU A 38 -3.96 5.34 -17.20
CA GLU A 38 -3.64 4.21 -18.07
C GLU A 38 -4.07 4.53 -19.49
N PHE A 39 -3.20 4.27 -20.45
CA PHE A 39 -3.50 4.36 -21.87
C PHE A 39 -2.78 3.26 -22.65
N THR A 40 -3.33 2.91 -23.80
CA THR A 40 -2.72 1.95 -24.71
C THR A 40 -2.15 2.71 -25.90
N THR A 41 -0.89 2.48 -26.22
CA THR A 41 -0.22 3.08 -27.38
C THR A 41 -0.71 2.44 -28.68
N PRO A 42 -0.51 3.08 -29.86
CA PRO A 42 -0.91 2.51 -31.14
C PRO A 42 -0.31 1.14 -31.47
N ASP A 43 0.88 0.83 -30.93
CA ASP A 43 1.55 -0.48 -31.04
C ASP A 43 1.06 -1.51 -29.99
N GLY A 44 0.04 -1.15 -29.20
CA GLY A 44 -0.62 -2.05 -28.25
C GLY A 44 0.04 -2.16 -26.88
N GLN A 45 1.07 -1.34 -26.60
CA GLN A 45 1.69 -1.32 -25.27
C GLN A 45 0.81 -0.58 -24.28
N ARG A 46 0.60 -1.18 -23.11
CA ARG A 46 -0.14 -0.55 -22.03
C ARG A 46 0.82 0.26 -21.16
N ILE A 47 0.62 1.57 -21.11
CA ILE A 47 1.38 2.49 -20.26
C ILE A 47 0.50 2.87 -19.08
N GLN A 48 1.06 2.75 -17.88
CA GLN A 48 0.42 3.17 -16.64
C GLN A 48 1.36 4.13 -15.90
N THR A 49 0.83 5.28 -15.50
CA THR A 49 1.52 6.26 -14.65
C THR A 49 0.68 6.57 -13.42
N ALA A 50 1.32 7.06 -12.36
CA ALA A 50 0.67 7.35 -11.09
C ALA A 50 0.97 8.76 -10.60
N HIS A 51 -0.05 9.46 -10.15
CA HIS A 51 0.03 10.82 -9.67
C HIS A 51 -0.41 10.93 -8.20
N CYS A 52 0.46 11.49 -7.37
CA CYS A 52 0.18 11.86 -5.99
C CYS A 52 -0.13 13.35 -5.92
N ARG A 53 -1.25 13.72 -5.28
CA ARG A 53 -1.66 15.13 -5.09
C ARG A 53 -0.58 16.01 -4.45
N GLU A 54 0.27 15.45 -3.58
CA GLU A 54 1.29 16.20 -2.84
C GLU A 54 2.68 16.15 -3.50
N HIS A 55 3.04 15.02 -4.12
CA HIS A 55 4.41 14.76 -4.62
C HIS A 55 4.51 14.76 -6.15
N GLY A 56 3.41 14.96 -6.87
CA GLY A 56 3.36 14.89 -8.32
C GLY A 56 3.43 13.46 -8.83
N ASP A 57 4.12 13.28 -9.96
CA ASP A 57 4.27 11.96 -10.59
C ASP A 57 5.22 11.08 -9.80
N VAL A 58 4.77 9.88 -9.43
CA VAL A 58 5.49 8.97 -8.56
C VAL A 58 5.40 7.54 -9.06
N VAL A 59 6.32 6.70 -8.58
CA VAL A 59 6.16 5.24 -8.71
C VAL A 59 5.19 4.77 -7.62
N ALA A 60 4.04 4.23 -8.05
CA ALA A 60 3.07 3.66 -7.12
C ALA A 60 3.64 2.40 -6.45
N VAL A 61 3.32 2.23 -5.17
CA VAL A 61 3.65 1.03 -4.40
C VAL A 61 2.36 0.39 -3.94
N ARG A 62 2.25 -0.93 -4.07
CA ARG A 62 1.14 -1.69 -3.48
C ARG A 62 1.32 -1.78 -1.97
N SER A 63 0.36 -1.26 -1.21
CA SER A 63 0.41 -1.26 0.25
C SER A 63 -0.94 -1.65 0.84
N ALA A 64 -0.92 -2.51 1.86
CA ALA A 64 -2.08 -2.77 2.72
C ALA A 64 -2.29 -1.65 3.76
N ILE A 65 -1.27 -0.80 3.97
CA ILE A 65 -1.31 0.37 4.86
C ILE A 65 -1.52 1.61 4.01
N VAL A 66 -2.58 2.36 4.30
CA VAL A 66 -2.96 3.56 3.56
C VAL A 66 -3.17 4.68 4.55
N ASN A 67 -2.52 5.82 4.32
CA ASN A 67 -2.80 7.03 5.05
C ASN A 67 -4.03 7.68 4.42
N GLU A 68 -5.19 7.58 5.09
CA GLU A 68 -6.40 8.31 4.73
C GLU A 68 -6.29 9.76 5.24
N VAL A 69 -6.83 10.71 4.49
CA VAL A 69 -6.88 12.13 4.85
C VAL A 69 -8.25 12.43 5.43
#